data_AF-A0A519WSM9-F1
#
_entry.id   AF-A0A519WSM9-F1
#
_cell.length_a   1.000
_cell.length_b   1.000
_cell.length_c   1.000
_cell.angle_alpha   90.00
_cell.angle_beta   90.00
_cell.angle_gamma   90.00
#
_symmetry.space_group_name_H-M   'P 1'
#
loop_
_entity.id
_entity.type
_entity.pdbx_description
1 polymer ?
#
loop_
_entity_poly.entity_id
_entity_poly.type
_entity_poly.pdbx_seq_one_letter_code
_entity_poly.pdbx_strand_id
1 'polypeptide(L)'
;MIKRIVLFNLLLVFLGNWCFAQEKAIIEDFKPSTLNQPGSDYPQVNSQGYARFKVFAPKADSVKVSLGLGGRGGTKLSKSTDGFWLGTTE
;
A
#
# COMPACT_ATOMS: atom_id res chain seq x y z
N MET A 1 -51.40 1.87 0.34
CA MET A 1 -50.70 0.89 -0.51
C MET A 1 -49.39 1.46 -1.07
N ILE A 2 -49.44 2.60 -1.78
CA ILE A 2 -48.26 3.23 -2.45
C ILE A 2 -47.09 3.54 -1.50
N LYS A 3 -47.35 4.06 -0.28
CA LYS A 3 -46.29 4.34 0.71
C LYS A 3 -45.50 3.09 1.13
N ARG A 4 -46.14 1.91 1.17
CA ARG A 4 -45.48 0.64 1.52
C ARG A 4 -44.60 0.13 0.36
N ILE A 5 -45.03 0.36 -0.89
CA ILE A 5 -44.26 0.03 -2.09
C ILE A 5 -43.02 0.93 -2.21
N VAL A 6 -43.15 2.22 -1.92
CA VAL A 6 -42.01 3.15 -1.89
C VAL A 6 -41.01 2.77 -0.81
N LEU A 7 -41.48 2.43 0.40
CA LEU A 7 -40.60 2.01 1.50
C LEU A 7 -39.84 0.71 1.18
N PHE A 8 -40.49 -0.23 0.49
CA PHE A 8 -39.89 -1.50 0.08
C PHE A 8 -38.81 -1.31 -1.01
N ASN A 9 -39.07 -0.43 -1.98
CA ASN A 9 -38.08 -0.08 -3.01
C ASN A 9 -36.87 0.67 -2.42
N LEU A 10 -37.09 1.54 -1.43
CA LEU A 10 -36.00 2.24 -0.75
C LEU A 10 -35.08 1.28 0.01
N LEU A 11 -35.64 0.22 0.62
CA LEU A 11 -34.88 -0.81 1.33
C LEU A 11 -34.00 -1.65 0.40
N LEU A 12 -34.48 -1.94 -0.82
CA LEU A 12 -33.75 -2.72 -1.83
C LEU A 12 -32.52 -1.99 -2.38
N VAL A 13 -32.55 -0.66 -2.50
CA VAL A 13 -31.40 0.14 -2.96
C VAL A 13 -30.25 0.17 -1.94
N PHE A 14 -30.57 0.04 -0.64
CA PHE A 14 -29.56 -0.03 0.42
C PHE A 14 -28.81 -1.37 0.48
N LEU A 15 -29.42 -2.47 0.02
CA LEU A 15 -28.79 -3.80 0.04
C LEU A 15 -27.79 -4.05 -1.10
N GLY A 16 -27.83 -3.24 -2.17
CA GLY A 16 -27.01 -3.45 -3.37
C GLY A 16 -25.60 -2.84 -3.37
N ASN A 17 -25.20 -2.13 -2.30
CA ASN A 17 -23.97 -1.32 -2.29
C ASN A 17 -22.79 -1.91 -1.51
N TRP A 18 -22.81 -3.20 -1.15
CA TRP A 18 -21.65 -3.86 -0.57
C TRP A 18 -20.74 -4.44 -1.65
N CYS A 19 -20.00 -3.56 -2.33
CA CYS A 19 -18.83 -3.97 -3.09
C CYS A 19 -17.64 -4.05 -2.14
N PHE A 20 -17.23 -5.25 -1.75
CA PHE A 20 -15.99 -5.45 -1.01
C PHE A 20 -14.82 -5.33 -2.00
N ALA A 21 -14.05 -4.24 -1.91
CA ALA A 21 -12.77 -4.18 -2.58
C ALA A 21 -11.83 -5.20 -1.92
N GLN A 22 -11.41 -6.22 -2.68
CA GLN A 22 -10.50 -7.24 -2.18
C GLN A 22 -9.07 -6.73 -2.35
N GLU A 23 -8.44 -6.35 -1.24
CA GLU A 23 -7.03 -5.98 -1.23
C GLU A 23 -6.20 -7.25 -1.48
N LYS A 24 -5.37 -7.22 -2.52
CA LYS A 24 -4.51 -8.36 -2.84
C LYS A 24 -3.46 -8.48 -1.74
N ALA A 25 -3.51 -9.57 -0.99
CA ALA A 25 -2.53 -9.81 0.06
C ALA A 25 -1.09 -9.78 -0.51
N ILE A 26 -0.21 -9.06 0.19
CA ILE A 26 1.22 -9.01 -0.15
C ILE A 26 1.84 -10.35 0.24
N ILE A 27 2.51 -10.99 -0.71
CA ILE A 27 3.28 -12.21 -0.47
C ILE A 27 4.62 -11.82 0.14
N GLU A 28 4.97 -12.40 1.28
CA GLU A 28 6.20 -12.11 2.04
C GLU A 28 7.43 -12.90 1.51
N ASP A 29 7.59 -12.98 0.19
CA ASP A 29 8.73 -13.63 -0.48
C ASP A 29 9.76 -12.62 -1.01
N PHE A 30 9.90 -11.50 -0.30
CA PHE A 30 10.84 -10.43 -0.62
C PHE A 30 12.30 -10.91 -0.65
N LYS A 31 13.03 -10.50 -1.69
CA LYS A 31 14.46 -10.77 -1.87
C LYS A 31 15.21 -9.48 -2.20
N PRO A 32 16.48 -9.32 -1.79
CA PRO A 32 17.31 -8.19 -2.19
C PRO A 32 17.36 -8.04 -3.72
N SER A 33 17.28 -6.81 -4.20
CA SER A 33 17.46 -6.54 -5.63
C SER A 33 18.90 -6.79 -6.06
N THR A 34 19.07 -7.33 -7.27
CA THR A 34 20.39 -7.53 -7.89
C THR A 34 21.10 -6.22 -8.24
N LEU A 35 20.38 -5.09 -8.19
CA LEU A 35 20.89 -3.75 -8.45
C LEU A 35 21.28 -3.00 -7.17
N ASN A 36 21.18 -3.65 -6.00
CA ASN A 36 21.60 -3.06 -4.75
C ASN A 36 23.10 -2.75 -4.77
N GLN A 37 23.50 -1.71 -4.03
CA GLN A 37 24.91 -1.49 -3.75
C GLN A 37 25.51 -2.69 -3.00
N PRO A 38 26.80 -3.00 -3.19
CA PRO A 38 27.47 -4.07 -2.46
C PRO A 38 27.26 -3.93 -0.94
N GLY A 39 26.78 -5.00 -0.29
CA GLY A 39 26.49 -5.01 1.14
C GLY A 39 25.15 -4.40 1.56
N SER A 40 24.32 -3.94 0.62
CA SER A 40 22.96 -3.45 0.90
C SER A 40 21.90 -4.53 0.64
N ASP A 41 21.11 -4.85 1.67
CA ASP A 41 19.98 -5.77 1.55
C ASP A 41 18.72 -5.11 0.93
N TYR A 42 18.72 -3.78 0.82
CA TYR A 42 17.59 -3.00 0.32
C TYR A 42 17.94 -2.15 -0.91
N PRO A 43 16.96 -1.88 -1.80
CA PRO A 43 15.57 -2.37 -1.75
C PRO A 43 15.43 -3.89 -1.94
N GLN A 44 14.30 -4.41 -1.48
CA GLN A 44 13.87 -5.78 -1.75
C GLN A 44 12.68 -5.76 -2.70
N VAL A 45 12.52 -6.82 -3.49
CA VAL A 45 11.36 -7.02 -4.36
C VAL A 45 10.76 -8.40 -4.15
N ASN A 46 9.45 -8.53 -4.29
CA ASN A 46 8.73 -9.79 -4.13
C ASN A 46 8.23 -10.33 -5.49
N SER A 47 7.67 -11.55 -5.51
CA SER A 47 7.21 -12.18 -6.76
C SER A 47 6.01 -11.48 -7.41
N GLN A 48 5.31 -10.61 -6.68
CA GLN A 48 4.19 -9.81 -7.19
C GLN A 48 4.63 -8.50 -7.82
N GLY A 49 5.93 -8.15 -7.72
CA GLY A 49 6.48 -6.89 -8.21
C GLY A 49 6.42 -5.73 -7.21
N TYR A 50 6.03 -5.98 -5.95
CA TYR A 50 6.14 -4.97 -4.90
C TYR A 50 7.60 -4.76 -4.52
N ALA A 51 7.97 -3.51 -4.24
CA ALA A 51 9.28 -3.15 -3.72
C ALA A 51 9.18 -2.68 -2.27
N ARG A 52 10.08 -3.15 -1.42
CA ARG A 52 10.21 -2.76 -0.01
C ARG A 52 11.49 -1.97 0.18
N PHE A 53 11.35 -0.82 0.83
CA PHE A 53 12.42 0.14 1.07
C PHE A 53 12.72 0.24 2.55
N LYS A 54 13.99 0.48 2.86
CA LYS A 54 14.49 0.83 4.18
C LYS A 54 15.52 1.93 4.04
N VAL A 55 15.38 3.02 4.81
CA VAL A 55 16.35 4.13 4.80
C VAL A 55 16.62 4.61 6.22
N PHE A 56 17.88 4.87 6.57
CA PHE A 56 18.23 5.48 7.86
C PHE A 56 18.10 7.00 7.75
N ALA A 57 17.13 7.59 8.43
CA ALA A 57 16.92 9.04 8.42
C ALA A 57 16.29 9.49 9.75
N PRO A 58 17.02 9.38 10.88
CA PRO A 58 16.45 9.54 12.22
C PRO A 58 15.90 10.95 12.49
N LYS A 59 16.43 11.96 11.80
CA LYS A 59 16.03 13.37 11.96
C LYS A 59 14.98 13.82 10.93
N ALA A 60 14.57 12.96 10.00
CA ALA A 60 13.54 13.32 9.03
C ALA A 60 12.16 13.41 9.71
N ASP A 61 11.30 14.26 9.15
CA ASP A 61 9.89 14.39 9.53
C ASP A 61 8.97 13.56 8.61
N SER A 62 9.38 13.38 7.35
CA SER A 62 8.66 12.58 6.37
C SER A 62 9.62 12.01 5.34
N VAL A 63 9.41 10.75 4.95
CA VAL A 63 10.16 10.09 3.87
C VAL A 63 9.16 9.46 2.89
N LYS A 64 9.39 9.66 1.59
CA LYS A 64 8.61 9.08 0.50
C LYS A 64 9.56 8.51 -0.55
N VAL A 65 9.16 7.42 -1.19
CA VAL A 65 9.85 6.85 -2.34
C VAL A 65 8.96 6.92 -3.58
N SER A 66 9.52 7.34 -4.71
CA SER A 66 8.84 7.39 -6.00
C SER A 66 9.61 6.58 -7.02
N LEU A 67 8.88 5.74 -7.77
CA LEU A 67 9.44 4.94 -8.88
C LEU A 67 9.22 5.59 -10.25
N GLY A 68 8.65 6.80 -10.30
CA GLY A 68 8.41 7.50 -11.58
C GLY A 68 7.33 6.88 -12.48
N LEU A 69 6.53 5.93 -11.98
CA LEU A 69 5.52 5.20 -12.75
C LEU A 69 4.22 6.00 -13.02
N GLY A 70 4.18 7.29 -12.66
CA GLY A 70 2.94 8.07 -12.61
C GLY A 70 2.03 7.64 -11.43
N GLY A 71 1.13 8.50 -10.98
CA GLY A 71 0.17 8.18 -9.90
C GLY A 71 0.23 9.12 -8.68
N ARG A 72 -0.03 8.57 -7.48
CA ARG A 72 -0.29 9.30 -6.21
C ARG A 72 0.93 10.01 -5.57
N GLY A 73 2.06 10.15 -6.27
CA GLY A 73 3.24 10.86 -5.76
C GLY A 73 4.18 10.03 -4.87
N GLY A 74 4.13 8.69 -4.99
CA GLY A 74 5.03 7.76 -4.31
C GLY A 74 4.50 7.19 -2.99
N THR A 75 5.19 6.18 -2.48
CA THR A 75 4.86 5.46 -1.24
C THR A 75 5.45 6.20 -0.05
N LYS A 76 4.60 6.51 0.95
CA LYS A 76 5.06 7.10 2.23
C LYS A 76 5.66 6.00 3.11
N LEU A 77 6.84 6.25 3.65
CA LEU A 77 7.48 5.32 4.58
C LEU A 77 7.08 5.63 6.02
N SER A 78 7.08 4.59 6.84
CA SER A 78 6.82 4.64 8.27
C SER A 78 8.13 4.66 9.05
N LYS A 79 8.29 5.63 9.96
CA LYS A 79 9.45 5.73 10.84
C LYS A 79 9.39 4.64 11.91
N SER A 80 10.50 3.94 12.09
CA SER A 80 10.74 2.96 13.13
C SER A 80 11.50 3.60 14.30
N THR A 81 11.47 2.95 15.46
CA THR A 81 12.10 3.43 16.70
C THR A 81 13.63 3.47 16.63
N ASP A 82 14.23 2.69 15.74
CA ASP A 82 15.68 2.62 15.47
C ASP A 82 16.17 3.71 14.49
N GLY A 83 15.31 4.66 14.11
CA GLY A 83 15.65 5.76 13.20
C GLY A 83 15.59 5.42 11.72
N PHE A 84 15.21 4.18 11.38
CA PHE A 84 14.94 3.78 10.00
C PHE A 84 13.51 4.12 9.58
N TRP A 85 13.32 4.19 8.26
CA TRP A 85 12.03 4.36 7.61
C TRP A 85 11.80 3.17 6.71
N LEU A 86 10.65 2.51 6.83
CA LEU A 86 10.29 1.34 6.03
C LEU A 86 8.97 1.55 5.29
N GLY A 87 8.86 0.99 4.09
CA GLY A 87 7.61 1.01 3.34
C GLY A 87 7.64 0.02 2.18
N THR A 88 6.48 -0.52 1.83
CA THR A 88 6.29 -1.37 0.65
C THR A 88 5.42 -0.60 -0.35
N THR A 89 5.72 -0.68 -1.64
CA THR A 89 4.94 0.01 -2.68
C THR A 89 3.46 -0.37 -2.61
N GLU A 90 2.60 0.59 -2.99
CA GLU A 90 1.14 0.44 -3.06
C GLU A 90 0.67 0.33 -4.51
#